data_AF-A0AAP4FYG5-F1
#
_entry.id   AF-A0AAP4FYG5-F1
#
_cell.length_a   1.000
_cell.length_b   1.000
_cell.length_c   1.000
_cell.angle_alpha   90.00
_cell.angle_beta   90.00
_cell.angle_gamma   90.00
#
_symmetry.space_group_name_H-M   'P 1'
#
loop_
_entity.id
_entity.type
_entity.pdbx_description
1 polymer ?
#
loop_
_entity_poly.entity_id
_entity_poly.type
_entity_poly.pdbx_seq_one_letter_code
_entity_poly.pdbx_strand_id
1 'polypeptide(L)'
;MKSIKVPEFNRASVNIGSDTLEKLNILHRVNYSSVDNDTLGLTISCCIELAYSALRSRETEGTDPLPLTPPKTKKAQEIYKLYQIVMTLKASGMNANQIVKYMNDNRHPTIEKLYSKKTSVEKWKVVDVDYLNNVEEVNSLIKLMNRRTHRPKNSYRNIKTS
;
A
#
# COMPACT_ATOMS: atom_id res chain seq x y z
N MET A 1 -12.81 -28.74 14.56
CA MET A 1 -12.27 -27.66 13.69
C MET A 1 -11.54 -26.67 14.58
N LYS A 2 -10.22 -26.48 14.41
CA LYS A 2 -9.46 -25.48 15.19
C LYS A 2 -9.82 -24.08 14.69
N SER A 3 -10.29 -23.22 15.57
CA SER A 3 -10.52 -21.80 15.28
C SER A 3 -9.16 -21.15 14.98
N ILE A 4 -8.94 -20.78 13.72
CA ILE A 4 -7.75 -20.04 13.31
C ILE A 4 -7.95 -18.62 13.85
N LYS A 5 -7.18 -18.25 14.88
CA LYS A 5 -7.13 -16.87 15.35
C LYS A 5 -6.58 -16.02 14.20
N VAL A 6 -7.42 -15.15 13.66
CA VAL A 6 -6.98 -14.05 12.79
C VAL A 6 -5.96 -13.26 13.60
N PRO A 7 -4.75 -12.97 13.05
CA PRO A 7 -3.82 -12.09 13.72
C PRO A 7 -4.50 -10.73 13.87
N GLU A 8 -4.71 -10.26 15.10
CA GLU A 8 -4.99 -8.85 15.29
C GLU A 8 -3.80 -8.07 14.73
N PHE A 9 -4.07 -7.06 13.90
CA PHE A 9 -3.05 -6.09 13.53
C PHE A 9 -2.62 -5.40 14.83
N ASN A 10 -1.55 -5.92 15.45
CA ASN A 10 -1.00 -5.36 16.66
C ASN A 10 -0.55 -3.94 16.34
N ARG A 11 -1.35 -2.96 16.79
CA ARG A 11 -0.94 -1.57 16.79
C ARG A 11 0.16 -1.46 17.85
N ALA A 12 1.41 -1.46 17.42
CA ALA A 12 2.50 -1.10 18.30
C ALA A 12 2.28 0.34 18.78
N SER A 13 2.11 0.54 20.09
CA SER A 13 2.12 1.87 20.69
C SER A 13 3.57 2.35 20.70
N VAL A 14 3.99 3.02 19.64
CA VAL A 14 5.33 3.60 19.54
C VAL A 14 5.28 5.02 20.10
N ASN A 15 6.01 5.26 21.19
CA ASN A 15 6.28 6.61 21.66
C ASN A 15 7.33 7.23 20.73
N ILE A 16 6.88 8.10 19.83
CA ILE A 16 7.76 8.82 18.89
C ILE A 16 8.19 10.13 19.56
N GLY A 17 9.49 10.28 19.83
CA GLY A 17 10.06 11.53 20.34
C GLY A 17 9.92 12.68 19.34
N SER A 18 9.97 13.93 19.81
CA SER A 18 9.72 15.13 18.99
C SER A 18 10.62 15.22 17.74
N ASP A 19 11.92 14.95 17.87
CA ASP A 19 12.87 14.91 16.75
C ASP A 19 12.52 13.83 15.72
N THR A 20 12.13 12.64 16.18
CA THR A 20 11.72 11.54 15.29
C THR A 20 10.41 11.87 14.58
N LEU A 21 9.47 12.53 15.27
CA LEU A 21 8.22 12.99 14.69
C LEU A 21 8.48 14.08 13.62
N GLU A 22 9.42 14.98 13.86
CA GLU A 22 9.83 16.00 12.89
C GLU A 22 10.42 15.36 11.62
N LYS A 23 11.36 14.43 11.77
CA LYS A 23 11.92 13.66 10.64
C LYS A 23 10.85 12.90 9.88
N LEU A 24 9.93 12.26 10.60
CA LEU A 24 8.81 11.55 9.99
C LEU A 24 7.89 12.48 9.21
N ASN A 25 7.61 13.68 9.73
CA ASN A 25 6.82 14.70 9.04
C ASN A 25 7.52 15.21 7.78
N ILE A 26 8.84 15.36 7.79
CA ILE A 26 9.62 15.71 6.59
C ILE A 26 9.48 14.61 5.53
N LEU A 27 9.73 13.35 5.91
CA LEU A 27 9.60 12.20 5.02
C LEU A 27 8.17 12.04 4.49
N HIS A 28 7.17 12.28 5.35
CA HIS A 28 5.76 12.26 4.98
C HIS A 28 5.48 13.31 3.91
N ARG A 29 5.89 14.56 4.10
CA ARG A 29 5.67 15.65 3.12
C ARG A 29 6.31 15.39 1.76
N VAL A 30 7.46 14.71 1.73
CA VAL A 30 8.13 14.33 0.47
C VAL A 30 7.34 13.27 -0.29
N ASN A 31 6.66 12.36 0.44
CA ASN A 31 6.02 11.20 -0.14
C ASN A 31 4.50 11.35 -0.34
N TYR A 32 3.84 12.22 0.43
CA TYR A 32 2.39 12.38 0.49
C TYR A 32 2.00 13.86 0.53
N SER A 33 0.88 14.20 -0.12
CA SER A 33 0.39 15.58 -0.25
C SER A 33 -0.57 16.03 0.87
N SER A 34 -0.97 15.14 1.78
CA SER A 34 -1.87 15.46 2.91
C SER A 34 -1.46 14.75 4.19
N VAL A 35 -1.41 15.46 5.31
CA VAL A 35 -1.09 14.93 6.64
C VAL A 35 -2.38 14.47 7.32
N ASP A 36 -2.62 13.18 7.33
CA ASP A 36 -3.61 12.53 8.19
C ASP A 36 -2.93 11.38 8.97
N ASN A 37 -3.50 10.97 10.12
CA ASN A 37 -2.88 9.93 10.95
C ASN A 37 -2.70 8.59 10.21
N ASP A 38 -3.60 8.28 9.27
CA ASP A 38 -3.53 7.07 8.44
C ASP A 38 -2.32 7.11 7.48
N THR A 39 -1.99 8.28 6.93
CA THR A 39 -0.81 8.47 6.06
C THR A 39 0.51 8.51 6.83
N LEU A 40 0.50 8.90 8.09
CA LEU A 40 1.68 8.82 8.95
C LEU A 40 2.10 7.34 9.17
N GLY A 41 1.14 6.46 9.47
CA GLY A 41 1.37 5.02 9.59
C GLY A 41 1.86 4.37 8.28
N LEU A 42 1.34 4.83 7.14
CA LEU A 42 1.83 4.42 5.82
C LEU A 42 3.27 4.88 5.56
N THR A 43 3.62 6.09 6.01
CA THR A 43 4.99 6.60 5.90
C THR A 43 5.96 5.73 6.68
N ILE A 44 5.62 5.41 7.94
CA ILE A 44 6.43 4.51 8.78
C ILE A 44 6.58 3.15 8.10
N SER A 45 5.48 2.57 7.62
CA SER A 45 5.50 1.27 6.93
C SER A 45 6.41 1.29 5.70
N CYS A 46 6.32 2.35 4.89
CA CYS A 46 7.16 2.53 3.72
C CYS A 46 8.64 2.67 4.11
N CYS A 47 8.96 3.40 5.19
CA CYS A 47 10.33 3.54 5.69
C CYS A 47 10.90 2.20 6.19
N ILE A 48 10.08 1.39 6.88
CA ILE A 48 10.47 0.05 7.33
C ILE A 48 10.77 -0.85 6.14
N GLU A 49 9.91 -0.88 5.13
CA GLU A 49 10.13 -1.66 3.90
C GLU A 49 11.43 -1.25 3.19
N LEU A 50 11.68 0.05 3.05
CA LEU A 50 12.93 0.55 2.45
C LEU A 50 14.16 0.14 3.24
N ALA A 51 14.12 0.27 4.57
CA ALA A 51 15.21 -0.14 5.45
C ALA A 51 15.43 -1.66 5.41
N TYR A 52 14.36 -2.44 5.41
CA TYR A 52 14.40 -3.89 5.32
C TYR A 52 15.02 -4.36 4.00
N SER A 53 14.56 -3.84 2.86
CA SER A 53 15.17 -4.13 1.55
C SER A 53 16.64 -3.72 1.49
N ALA A 54 17.01 -2.58 2.08
CA ALA A 54 18.41 -2.13 2.12
C ALA A 54 19.31 -3.02 2.99
N LEU A 55 18.78 -3.60 4.07
CA LEU A 55 19.52 -4.54 4.91
C LEU A 55 19.66 -5.91 4.23
N ARG A 56 18.55 -6.42 3.67
CA ARG A 56 18.51 -7.74 3.04
C ARG A 56 19.36 -7.81 1.77
N SER A 57 19.39 -6.74 0.98
CA SER A 57 20.20 -6.69 -0.26
C SER A 57 21.69 -6.75 0.01
N ARG A 58 22.12 -6.32 1.19
CA ARG A 58 23.51 -6.45 1.65
C ARG A 58 23.86 -7.88 2.09
N GLU A 59 22.86 -8.68 2.48
CA GLU A 59 23.04 -10.07 2.92
C GLU A 59 22.91 -11.09 1.76
N THR A 60 22.20 -10.76 0.67
CA THR A 60 21.76 -11.76 -0.35
C THR A 60 22.37 -11.61 -1.75
N GLU A 61 23.48 -10.86 -1.91
CA GLU A 61 24.19 -10.67 -3.20
C GLU A 61 23.24 -10.39 -4.41
N GLY A 62 22.25 -9.51 -4.22
CA GLY A 62 21.51 -8.90 -5.33
C GLY A 62 20.28 -9.66 -5.85
N THR A 63 19.81 -10.71 -5.19
CA THR A 63 18.56 -11.42 -5.57
C THR A 63 17.36 -10.98 -4.70
N ASP A 64 17.17 -9.67 -4.57
CA ASP A 64 16.24 -9.11 -3.60
C ASP A 64 14.90 -8.68 -4.21
N PRO A 65 13.78 -8.78 -3.46
CA PRO A 65 12.51 -8.21 -3.89
C PRO A 65 12.64 -6.69 -3.95
N LEU A 66 12.31 -6.11 -5.12
CA LEU A 66 12.34 -4.67 -5.36
C LEU A 66 11.61 -3.90 -4.24
N PRO A 67 12.19 -2.83 -3.67
CA PRO A 67 11.49 -2.06 -2.65
C PRO A 67 10.15 -1.53 -3.18
N LEU A 68 9.13 -1.53 -2.32
CA LEU A 68 7.82 -0.99 -2.69
C LEU A 68 7.91 0.52 -2.94
N THR A 69 7.31 0.94 -4.05
CA THR A 69 7.22 2.33 -4.46
C THR A 69 6.32 3.07 -3.46
N PRO A 70 6.69 4.26 -2.98
CA PRO A 70 5.85 5.03 -2.07
C PRO A 70 4.45 5.28 -2.66
N PRO A 71 3.36 4.89 -1.98
CA PRO A 71 2.00 5.02 -2.51
C PRO A 71 1.45 6.45 -2.35
N LYS A 72 1.67 7.34 -3.30
CA LYS A 72 1.40 8.79 -3.15
C LYS A 72 -0.09 9.18 -3.21
N THR A 73 -0.94 8.34 -3.78
CA THR A 73 -2.36 8.65 -4.05
C THR A 73 -3.27 7.74 -3.25
N LYS A 74 -4.50 8.16 -2.95
CA LYS A 74 -5.47 7.33 -2.19
C LYS A 74 -5.64 5.92 -2.79
N LYS A 75 -5.65 5.81 -4.12
CA LYS A 75 -5.72 4.50 -4.80
C LYS A 75 -4.44 3.68 -4.62
N ALA A 76 -3.27 4.30 -4.74
CA ALA A 76 -1.99 3.64 -4.47
C ALA A 76 -1.89 3.18 -3.01
N GLN A 77 -2.37 3.99 -2.07
CA GLN A 77 -2.39 3.68 -0.64
C GLN A 77 -3.28 2.48 -0.36
N GLU A 78 -4.44 2.39 -1.01
CA GLU A 78 -5.33 1.24 -0.87
C GLU A 78 -4.69 -0.05 -1.40
N ILE A 79 -4.01 0.00 -2.55
CA ILE A 79 -3.24 -1.14 -3.09
C ILE A 79 -2.18 -1.59 -2.09
N TYR A 80 -1.44 -0.64 -1.52
CA TYR A 80 -0.41 -0.95 -0.53
C TYR A 80 -0.99 -1.57 0.74
N LYS A 81 -2.14 -1.08 1.23
CA LYS A 81 -2.85 -1.69 2.37
C LYS A 81 -3.25 -3.13 2.07
N LEU A 82 -3.82 -3.41 0.89
CA LEU A 82 -4.18 -4.77 0.48
C LEU A 82 -2.97 -5.69 0.42
N TYR A 83 -1.84 -5.21 -0.13
CA TYR A 83 -0.57 -5.93 -0.11
C TYR A 83 -0.14 -6.29 1.32
N GLN A 84 -0.13 -5.31 2.25
CA GLN A 84 0.26 -5.55 3.64
C GLN A 84 -0.63 -6.58 4.33
N ILE A 85 -1.94 -6.57 4.07
CA ILE A 85 -2.87 -7.57 4.60
C ILE A 85 -2.50 -8.96 4.08
N VAL A 86 -2.32 -9.12 2.76
CA VAL A 86 -1.96 -10.41 2.16
C VAL A 86 -0.63 -10.94 2.71
N MET A 87 0.39 -10.09 2.79
CA MET A 87 1.69 -10.49 3.36
C MET A 87 1.57 -10.91 4.82
N THR A 88 0.78 -10.20 5.62
CA THR A 88 0.55 -10.54 7.04
C THR A 88 -0.13 -11.90 7.18
N LEU A 89 -1.19 -12.14 6.40
CA LEU A 89 -1.92 -13.41 6.44
C LEU A 89 -1.04 -14.58 5.95
N LYS A 90 -0.24 -14.36 4.91
CA LYS A 90 0.71 -15.36 4.42
C LYS A 90 1.80 -15.66 5.45
N ALA A 91 2.36 -14.64 6.11
CA ALA A 91 3.33 -14.82 7.19
C ALA A 91 2.74 -15.58 8.40
N SER A 92 1.42 -15.48 8.62
CA SER A 92 0.70 -16.29 9.62
C SER A 92 0.42 -17.73 9.19
N GLY A 93 0.88 -18.15 8.00
CA GLY A 93 0.73 -19.51 7.48
C GLY A 93 -0.57 -19.77 6.72
N MET A 94 -1.36 -18.75 6.39
CA MET A 94 -2.58 -18.92 5.59
C MET A 94 -2.24 -19.18 4.12
N ASN A 95 -2.92 -20.16 3.51
CA ASN A 95 -2.82 -20.41 2.07
C ASN A 95 -3.73 -19.47 1.26
N ALA A 96 -3.54 -19.42 -0.07
CA ALA A 96 -4.26 -18.48 -0.94
C ALA A 96 -5.79 -18.58 -0.83
N ASN A 97 -6.35 -19.79 -0.69
CA ASN A 97 -7.80 -19.97 -0.54
C ASN A 97 -8.31 -19.41 0.79
N GLN A 98 -7.55 -19.58 1.87
CA GLN A 98 -7.88 -19.01 3.18
C GLN A 98 -7.78 -17.48 3.15
N ILE A 99 -6.77 -16.93 2.48
CA ILE A 99 -6.63 -15.48 2.28
C ILE A 99 -7.81 -14.93 1.48
N VAL A 100 -8.17 -15.55 0.35
CA VAL A 100 -9.35 -15.17 -0.45
C VAL A 100 -10.62 -15.17 0.39
N LYS A 101 -10.83 -16.21 1.19
CA LYS A 101 -11.98 -16.30 2.10
C LYS A 101 -11.96 -15.13 3.09
N TYR A 102 -10.83 -14.89 3.75
CA TYR A 102 -10.67 -13.77 4.67
C TYR A 102 -10.98 -12.43 4.02
N MET A 103 -10.46 -12.18 2.80
CA MET A 103 -10.66 -10.91 2.10
C MET A 103 -12.12 -10.67 1.74
N ASN A 104 -12.82 -11.73 1.31
CA ASN A 104 -14.25 -11.68 1.01
C ASN A 104 -15.11 -11.50 2.28
N ASP A 105 -14.82 -12.25 3.34
CA ASP A 105 -15.57 -12.21 4.61
C ASP A 105 -15.47 -10.81 5.26
N ASN A 106 -14.30 -10.17 5.16
CA ASN A 106 -14.05 -8.81 5.66
C ASN A 106 -14.40 -7.70 4.67
N ARG A 107 -14.96 -8.04 3.50
CA ARG A 107 -15.41 -7.09 2.45
C ARG A 107 -14.32 -6.13 1.97
N HIS A 108 -13.05 -6.58 1.94
CA HIS A 108 -11.96 -5.80 1.36
C HIS A 108 -12.21 -5.57 -0.14
N PRO A 109 -11.92 -4.38 -0.69
CA PRO A 109 -12.08 -4.11 -2.11
C PRO A 109 -11.10 -4.96 -2.94
N THR A 110 -11.54 -5.50 -4.07
CA THR A 110 -10.63 -6.14 -5.04
C THR A 110 -9.77 -5.08 -5.74
N ILE A 111 -8.64 -5.51 -6.32
CA ILE A 111 -7.76 -4.63 -7.09
C ILE A 111 -8.56 -3.98 -8.22
N GLU A 112 -9.29 -4.76 -9.02
CA GLU A 112 -10.13 -4.29 -10.14
C GLU A 112 -11.13 -3.20 -9.72
N LYS A 113 -11.76 -3.34 -8.54
CA LYS A 113 -12.69 -2.34 -7.99
C LYS A 113 -12.02 -0.98 -7.72
N LEU A 114 -10.72 -0.94 -7.46
CA LEU A 114 -9.99 0.33 -7.31
C LEU A 114 -9.87 1.09 -8.65
N TYR A 115 -9.99 0.39 -9.78
CA TYR A 115 -9.93 0.94 -11.14
C TYR A 115 -11.31 1.24 -11.71
N SER A 116 -12.23 0.33 -11.49
CA SER A 116 -13.51 0.31 -12.19
C SER A 116 -14.52 1.24 -11.53
N LYS A 117 -15.27 1.98 -12.36
CA LYS A 117 -16.51 2.64 -11.92
C LYS A 117 -17.68 1.66 -11.82
N LYS A 118 -17.50 0.40 -12.22
CA LYS A 118 -18.55 -0.60 -12.18
C LYS A 118 -18.87 -0.94 -10.72
N THR A 119 -20.16 -1.03 -10.45
CA THR A 119 -20.76 -1.32 -9.14
C THR A 119 -20.84 -2.82 -8.84
N SER A 120 -20.32 -3.70 -9.70
CA SER A 120 -20.31 -5.14 -9.44
C SER A 120 -19.46 -5.45 -8.21
N VAL A 121 -20.04 -6.20 -7.28
CA VAL A 121 -19.33 -6.75 -6.12
C VAL A 121 -18.45 -7.89 -6.63
N GLU A 122 -17.28 -7.53 -7.16
CA GLU A 122 -16.26 -8.51 -7.50
C GLU A 122 -15.74 -9.14 -6.20
N LYS A 123 -15.79 -10.46 -6.17
CA LYS A 123 -15.21 -11.26 -5.09
C LYS A 123 -13.74 -11.49 -5.37
N TRP A 124 -12.95 -11.54 -4.31
CA TRP A 124 -11.56 -11.96 -4.36
C TRP A 124 -11.43 -13.37 -4.93
N LYS A 125 -10.40 -13.57 -5.74
CA LYS A 125 -9.98 -14.84 -6.34
C LYS A 125 -8.51 -15.10 -6.00
N VAL A 126 -8.07 -16.34 -6.20
CA VAL A 126 -6.67 -16.74 -5.95
C VAL A 126 -5.69 -15.90 -6.77
N VAL A 127 -6.04 -15.59 -8.02
CA VAL A 127 -5.28 -14.69 -8.90
C VAL A 127 -5.01 -13.31 -8.27
N ASP A 128 -5.94 -12.75 -7.48
CA ASP A 128 -5.72 -11.46 -6.81
C ASP A 128 -4.65 -11.57 -5.70
N VAL A 129 -4.59 -12.73 -5.03
CA VAL A 129 -3.57 -13.03 -4.02
C VAL A 129 -2.21 -13.25 -4.67
N ASP A 130 -2.17 -13.98 -5.78
CA ASP A 130 -0.93 -14.22 -6.53
C ASP A 130 -0.36 -12.90 -7.08
N TYR A 131 -1.23 -12.03 -7.58
CA TYR A 131 -0.87 -10.68 -8.03
C TYR A 131 -0.22 -9.87 -6.90
N LEU A 132 -0.86 -9.82 -5.71
CA LEU A 132 -0.30 -9.09 -4.57
C LEU A 132 0.96 -9.75 -4.00
N ASN A 133 1.19 -11.02 -4.30
CA ASN A 133 2.42 -11.70 -3.93
C ASN A 133 3.59 -11.41 -4.88
N ASN A 134 3.33 -10.78 -6.03
CA ASN A 134 4.36 -10.31 -6.95
C ASN A 134 4.66 -8.82 -6.73
N VAL A 135 5.79 -8.55 -6.07
CA VAL A 135 6.20 -7.17 -5.72
C VAL A 135 6.43 -6.28 -6.96
N GLU A 136 6.84 -6.84 -8.10
CA GLU A 136 7.01 -6.08 -9.34
C GLU A 136 5.68 -5.61 -9.93
N GLU A 137 4.67 -6.47 -9.87
CA GLU A 137 3.32 -6.15 -10.31
C GLU A 137 2.71 -5.07 -9.41
N VAL A 138 2.82 -5.23 -8.09
CA VAL A 138 2.38 -4.23 -7.12
C VAL A 138 3.08 -2.89 -7.34
N ASN A 139 4.40 -2.91 -7.58
CA ASN A 139 5.18 -1.72 -7.87
C ASN A 139 4.73 -1.01 -9.16
N SER A 140 4.54 -1.78 -10.23
CA SER A 140 4.04 -1.27 -11.51
C SER A 140 2.68 -0.60 -11.34
N LEU A 141 1.83 -1.20 -10.51
CA LEU A 141 0.49 -0.71 -10.22
C LEU A 141 0.50 0.57 -9.39
N ILE A 142 1.30 0.62 -8.33
CA ILE A 142 1.47 1.83 -7.50
C ILE A 142 2.03 2.97 -8.36
N LYS A 143 3.04 2.71 -9.21
CA LYS A 143 3.59 3.71 -10.13
C LYS A 143 2.51 4.25 -11.08
N LEU A 144 1.67 3.38 -11.64
CA LEU A 144 0.56 3.79 -12.50
C LEU A 144 -0.43 4.69 -11.74
N MET A 145 -0.79 4.32 -10.50
CA MET A 145 -1.70 5.12 -9.67
C MET A 145 -1.11 6.45 -9.23
N ASN A 146 0.21 6.49 -9.00
CA ASN A 146 0.93 7.72 -8.67
C ASN A 146 1.02 8.70 -9.85
N ARG A 147 1.05 8.21 -11.09
CA ARG A 147 1.10 9.08 -12.30
C ARG A 147 -0.22 9.76 -12.61
N ARG A 148 -1.36 9.15 -12.23
CA ARG A 148 -2.70 9.65 -12.57
C ARG A 148 -3.11 10.94 -11.83
N THR A 149 -2.27 11.49 -10.96
CA THR A 149 -2.55 12.74 -10.22
C THR A 149 -2.13 14.04 -10.89
N HIS A 150 -1.49 14.02 -12.06
CA HIS A 150 -1.23 15.25 -12.83
C HIS A 150 -2.01 15.28 -14.15
N ARG A 151 -3.31 15.59 -14.06
CA ARG A 151 -3.90 16.53 -15.03
C ARG A 151 -3.77 17.91 -14.40
N PRO A 152 -2.99 18.86 -14.97
CA PRO A 152 -3.05 20.24 -14.51
C PRO A 152 -4.49 20.73 -14.61
N LYS A 153 -5.01 21.28 -13.52
CA LYS A 153 -6.28 22.02 -13.54
C LYS A 153 -6.04 23.30 -14.36
N ASN A 154 -6.68 23.41 -15.51
CA ASN A 154 -6.94 24.62 -16.30
C ASN A 154 -5.83 25.68 -16.35
N SER A 155 -5.05 25.68 -17.44
CA SER A 155 -4.45 26.90 -18.01
C SER A 155 -5.25 27.35 -19.24
N TYR A 156 -6.54 27.59 -19.05
CA TYR A 156 -7.35 28.44 -19.94
C TYR A 156 -8.36 29.21 -19.10
N ARG A 157 -7.93 30.37 -18.59
CA ARG A 157 -8.77 31.53 -18.27
C ARG A 157 -7.86 32.69 -17.91
N ASN A 158 -7.55 33.50 -18.93
CA ASN A 158 -7.58 34.97 -18.94
C ASN A 158 -6.59 35.50 -19.98
N ILE A 159 -7.05 35.55 -21.24
CA ILE A 159 -6.71 36.68 -22.08
C ILE A 159 -8.06 37.30 -22.45
N LYS A 160 -8.50 38.23 -21.61
CA LYS A 160 -9.49 39.23 -21.98
C LYS A 160 -8.70 40.48 -22.37
N THR A 161 -8.86 40.85 -23.63
CA THR A 161 -9.05 42.22 -24.12
C THR A 161 -8.11 43.32 -23.60
N SER A 162 -7.25 43.79 -24.48
CA SER A 162 -7.19 45.19 -24.93
C SER A 162 -6.65 45.23 -26.36
#